data_AF-R5S479-F1
#
_entry.id   AF-R5S479-F1
#
_cell.length_a   1.000
_cell.length_b   1.000
_cell.length_c   1.000
_cell.angle_alpha   90.00
_cell.angle_beta   90.00
_cell.angle_gamma   90.00
#
_symmetry.space_group_name_H-M   'P 1'
#
loop_
_entity.id
_entity.type
_entity.pdbx_description
1 polymer ?
#
loop_
_entity_poly.entity_id
_entity_poly.type
_entity_poly.pdbx_seq_one_letter_code
_entity_poly.pdbx_strand_id
1 'polypeptide(L)'
;MRTMSPAAHRTADRFTARMFRGLWVPAMLSSLGWALSDMADAVVVGQRLGAVGLAAIGLILPVYMINCMFAHGLGLGGSVRYSRLLSQGKTQEAADSFHGVLALALLFSVTTAVLGSVFMDPLLALLGTRSTDGALYAATRDYLQILVAATPLFYLSNVFNYYLRNDGSQRRAGAGSVIGNLCDIALNITLVLALDMGTRGAALSTALGQIITIAIYLPGFFGQKHTLRFALPRGRWLVPALSALKAGMATSVQYLYQMIFFLVCNNLLIRLGGETAVAVFDVIQNTSYLILYLFEGTGRAMQPILSTYQGEHNRQGMRNTVRLGFTAGLTVGGALIALVELWPAGMCLLFGIAGSASEALACTALRLYGAGALFAGINILLCNYYQACENEKPSFLLETLRGAVLLIPLTFVCYAFGLQRFWLLFLLTEAGSLAVFLLLGLGGRYKKAELPEERIFQRTILSNAEDVMDVCRELEAFCEVWGADMKQQMFSTMTVEELGMAILKHGFQGRTDGYLQLTAIMDEGGVLELHLRDDATTFNPFALDTSRASRDEDFDMDGMGVLVIKKRAKEFFYRRYQGFNTLIIKI
;
A
#
# COMPACT_ATOMS: atom_id res chain seq x y z
N MET A 1 11.04 -33.89 -34.72
CA MET A 1 10.30 -32.76 -34.09
C MET A 1 8.85 -33.16 -33.93
N ARG A 2 8.48 -33.81 -32.82
CA ARG A 2 7.08 -33.96 -32.43
C ARG A 2 6.73 -32.72 -31.62
N THR A 3 5.94 -31.83 -32.19
CA THR A 3 5.34 -30.70 -31.49
C THR A 3 4.39 -31.27 -30.42
N MET A 4 4.85 -31.34 -29.17
CA MET A 4 3.95 -31.58 -28.04
C MET A 4 3.01 -30.38 -27.95
N SER A 5 1.70 -30.65 -27.97
CA SER A 5 0.67 -29.61 -27.93
C SER A 5 0.80 -28.76 -26.65
N PRO A 6 0.79 -27.42 -26.73
CA PRO A 6 0.85 -26.51 -25.57
C PRO A 6 -0.27 -26.73 -24.54
N ALA A 7 -1.31 -27.48 -24.90
CA ALA A 7 -2.46 -27.74 -24.05
C ALA A 7 -2.24 -28.81 -22.98
N ALA A 8 -1.18 -29.64 -23.08
CA ALA A 8 -1.02 -30.80 -22.21
C ALA A 8 -0.66 -30.45 -20.76
N HIS A 9 -0.13 -29.25 -20.47
CA HIS A 9 0.47 -28.91 -19.17
C HIS A 9 -0.45 -28.19 -18.15
N ARG A 10 -1.77 -28.08 -18.38
CA ARG A 10 -2.64 -27.26 -17.51
C ARG A 10 -3.40 -28.07 -16.46
N THR A 11 -2.95 -28.00 -15.19
CA THR A 11 -3.75 -28.43 -14.03
C THR A 11 -4.67 -27.31 -13.54
N ALA A 12 -5.80 -27.69 -12.92
CA ALA A 12 -6.73 -26.75 -12.31
C ALA A 12 -6.05 -25.98 -11.16
N ASP A 13 -6.18 -24.66 -11.16
CA ASP A 13 -5.64 -23.81 -10.10
C ASP A 13 -6.43 -23.98 -8.79
N ARG A 14 -5.78 -24.58 -7.80
CA ARG A 14 -6.35 -24.85 -6.46
C ARG A 14 -5.86 -23.86 -5.39
N PHE A 15 -4.77 -23.14 -5.65
CA PHE A 15 -4.10 -22.28 -4.67
C PHE A 15 -4.72 -20.89 -4.63
N THR A 16 -4.95 -20.28 -5.79
CA THR A 16 -5.24 -18.83 -5.88
C THR A 16 -6.45 -18.43 -5.06
N ALA A 17 -7.57 -19.16 -5.15
CA ALA A 17 -8.80 -18.78 -4.46
C ALA A 17 -8.70 -18.85 -2.92
N ARG A 18 -7.92 -19.81 -2.40
CA ARG A 18 -7.70 -19.95 -0.96
C ARG A 18 -6.73 -18.88 -0.46
N MET A 19 -5.64 -18.64 -1.19
CA MET A 19 -4.70 -17.54 -0.93
C MET A 19 -5.40 -16.19 -0.92
N PHE A 20 -6.19 -15.93 -1.97
CA PHE A 20 -6.90 -14.68 -2.14
C PHE A 20 -7.87 -14.44 -0.99
N ARG A 21 -8.72 -15.41 -0.64
CA ARG A 21 -9.66 -15.26 0.50
C ARG A 21 -8.95 -15.01 1.83
N GLY A 22 -7.85 -15.73 2.10
CA GLY A 22 -7.07 -15.56 3.33
C GLY A 22 -6.42 -14.18 3.45
N LEU A 23 -6.05 -13.56 2.33
CA LEU A 23 -5.44 -12.23 2.27
C LEU A 23 -6.46 -11.10 2.18
N TRP A 24 -7.55 -11.32 1.45
CA TRP A 24 -8.49 -10.28 1.08
C TRP A 24 -9.31 -9.80 2.28
N VAL A 25 -9.81 -10.71 3.14
CA VAL A 25 -10.61 -10.30 4.31
C VAL A 25 -9.80 -9.42 5.28
N PRO A 26 -8.59 -9.79 5.72
CA PRO A 26 -7.77 -8.92 6.58
C PRO A 26 -7.38 -7.60 5.91
N ALA A 27 -7.03 -7.64 4.62
CA ALA A 27 -6.69 -6.43 3.87
C ALA A 27 -7.88 -5.48 3.74
N MET A 28 -9.09 -6.03 3.60
CA MET A 28 -10.31 -5.24 3.50
C MET A 28 -10.70 -4.61 4.83
N LEU A 29 -10.67 -5.38 5.92
CA LEU A 29 -10.89 -4.85 7.28
C LEU A 29 -9.88 -3.75 7.63
N SER A 30 -8.61 -3.97 7.28
CA SER A 30 -7.57 -2.96 7.48
C SER A 30 -7.90 -1.69 6.71
N SER A 31 -8.24 -1.81 5.43
CA SER A 31 -8.49 -0.66 4.55
C SER A 31 -9.76 0.11 4.93
N LEU A 32 -10.80 -0.58 5.40
CA LEU A 32 -11.98 0.07 5.99
C LEU A 32 -11.61 0.82 7.28
N GLY A 33 -10.76 0.25 8.13
CA GLY A 33 -10.26 0.94 9.32
C GLY A 33 -9.51 2.24 8.98
N TRP A 34 -8.68 2.23 7.94
CA TRP A 34 -8.03 3.43 7.43
C TRP A 34 -9.05 4.46 6.93
N ALA A 35 -10.08 4.03 6.19
CA ALA A 35 -11.09 4.95 5.64
C ALA A 35 -11.89 5.63 6.76
N LEU A 36 -12.32 4.84 7.75
CA LEU A 36 -13.04 5.37 8.91
C LEU A 36 -12.17 6.33 9.74
N SER A 37 -10.87 6.05 9.83
CA SER A 37 -9.93 6.95 10.52
C SER A 37 -9.78 8.28 9.79
N ASP A 38 -9.60 8.25 8.47
CA ASP A 38 -9.43 9.47 7.67
C ASP A 38 -10.72 10.31 7.62
N MET A 39 -11.90 9.68 7.67
CA MET A 39 -13.18 10.37 7.69
C MET A 39 -13.62 10.86 9.08
N ALA A 40 -13.02 10.35 10.15
CA ALA A 40 -13.51 10.56 11.51
C ALA A 40 -13.66 12.06 11.86
N ASP A 41 -12.65 12.85 11.52
CA ASP A 41 -12.62 14.27 11.81
C ASP A 41 -13.73 15.04 11.09
N ALA A 42 -13.87 14.79 9.78
CA ALA A 42 -14.89 15.43 8.96
C ALA A 42 -16.30 15.04 9.40
N VAL A 43 -16.52 13.77 9.73
CA VAL A 43 -17.81 13.27 10.24
C VAL A 43 -18.16 13.93 11.57
N VAL A 44 -17.24 13.91 12.53
CA VAL A 44 -17.49 14.42 13.88
C VAL A 44 -17.72 15.94 13.88
N VAL A 45 -16.89 16.69 13.15
CA VAL A 45 -17.04 18.14 13.01
C VAL A 45 -18.28 18.49 12.21
N GLY A 46 -18.57 17.76 11.13
CA GLY A 46 -19.77 17.95 10.33
C GLY A 46 -21.05 17.72 11.13
N GLN A 47 -21.12 16.69 11.97
CA GLN A 47 -22.26 16.45 12.87
C GLN A 47 -22.52 17.63 13.82
N ARG A 48 -21.46 18.30 14.29
CA ARG A 48 -21.60 19.36 15.28
C ARG A 48 -21.83 20.75 14.67
N LEU A 49 -21.11 21.05 13.59
CA LEU A 49 -20.99 22.39 12.99
C LEU A 49 -21.60 22.47 11.57
N GLY A 50 -22.07 21.36 11.01
CA GLY A 50 -22.68 21.30 9.68
C GLY A 50 -21.72 21.72 8.56
N ALA A 51 -22.27 22.45 7.59
CA ALA A 51 -21.52 22.88 6.40
C ALA A 51 -20.31 23.77 6.74
N VAL A 52 -20.42 24.63 7.74
CA VAL A 52 -19.33 25.51 8.19
C VAL A 52 -18.11 24.69 8.63
N GLY A 53 -18.34 23.64 9.42
CA GLY A 53 -17.28 22.79 9.95
C GLY A 53 -16.57 21.98 8.86
N LEU A 54 -17.34 21.41 7.94
CA LEU A 54 -16.81 20.66 6.80
C LEU A 54 -16.01 21.56 5.85
N ALA A 55 -16.54 22.74 5.55
CA ALA A 55 -15.82 23.73 4.75
C ALA A 55 -14.51 24.13 5.43
N ALA A 56 -14.52 24.37 6.73
CA ALA A 56 -13.31 24.72 7.49
C ALA A 56 -12.23 23.63 7.42
N ILE A 57 -12.58 22.36 7.59
CA ILE A 57 -11.64 21.23 7.44
C ILE A 57 -11.09 21.18 6.00
N GLY A 58 -11.99 21.24 5.01
CA GLY A 58 -11.61 21.20 3.60
C GLY A 58 -10.61 22.30 3.23
N LEU A 59 -10.81 23.52 3.74
CA LEU A 59 -9.90 24.65 3.51
C LEU A 59 -8.51 24.45 4.12
N ILE A 60 -8.37 23.66 5.17
CA ILE A 60 -7.09 23.46 5.89
C ILE A 60 -6.24 22.36 5.27
N LEU A 61 -6.85 21.42 4.53
CA LEU A 61 -6.15 20.29 3.90
C LEU A 61 -4.87 20.66 3.14
N PRO A 62 -4.80 21.76 2.34
CA PRO A 62 -3.55 22.15 1.69
C PRO A 62 -2.39 22.38 2.68
N VAL A 63 -2.65 23.00 3.83
CA VAL A 63 -1.63 23.23 4.87
C VAL A 63 -1.18 21.91 5.51
N TYR A 64 -2.11 20.97 5.69
CA TYR A 64 -1.76 19.64 6.16
C TYR A 64 -0.90 18.88 5.14
N MET A 65 -1.27 18.90 3.86
CA MET A 65 -0.53 18.23 2.77
C MET A 65 0.92 18.71 2.64
N ILE A 66 1.18 20.02 2.71
CA ILE A 66 2.55 20.53 2.62
C ILE A 66 3.39 20.11 3.83
N ASN A 67 2.79 20.05 5.03
CA ASN A 67 3.47 19.53 6.22
C ASN A 67 3.80 18.04 6.08
N CYS A 68 2.86 17.23 5.56
CA CYS A 68 3.11 15.84 5.22
C CYS A 68 4.28 15.69 4.23
N MET A 69 4.35 16.51 3.19
CA MET A 69 5.44 16.46 2.21
C MET A 69 6.82 16.52 2.87
N PHE A 70 7.05 17.52 3.72
CA PHE A 70 8.33 17.69 4.40
C PHE A 70 8.57 16.67 5.51
N ALA A 71 7.54 16.32 6.29
CA ALA A 71 7.65 15.32 7.35
C ALA A 71 8.03 13.94 6.78
N HIS A 72 7.32 13.49 5.73
CA HIS A 72 7.63 12.24 5.05
C HIS A 72 8.95 12.33 4.27
N GLY A 73 9.23 13.45 3.62
CA GLY A 73 10.50 13.66 2.90
C GLY A 73 11.72 13.52 3.80
N LEU A 74 11.70 14.14 4.98
CA LEU A 74 12.79 14.00 5.97
C LEU A 74 12.84 12.62 6.60
N GLY A 75 11.68 12.10 7.02
CA GLY A 75 11.58 10.79 7.67
C GLY A 75 12.04 9.65 6.77
N LEU A 76 11.44 9.52 5.59
CA LEU A 76 11.74 8.46 4.63
C LEU A 76 13.16 8.59 4.09
N GLY A 77 13.53 9.76 3.55
CA GLY A 77 14.86 10.00 2.97
C GLY A 77 15.98 9.82 3.99
N GLY A 78 15.77 10.28 5.22
CA GLY A 78 16.69 10.06 6.34
C GLY A 78 16.81 8.57 6.70
N SER A 79 15.69 7.88 6.81
CA SER A 79 15.66 6.46 7.17
C SER A 79 16.35 5.55 6.14
N VAL A 80 16.26 5.88 4.84
CA VAL A 80 16.96 5.18 3.77
C VAL A 80 18.47 5.35 3.93
N ARG A 81 18.94 6.58 4.16
CA ARG A 81 20.35 6.85 4.43
C ARG A 81 20.84 6.13 5.68
N TYR A 82 20.04 6.13 6.73
CA TYR A 82 20.31 5.41 7.98
C TYR A 82 20.48 3.90 7.76
N SER A 83 19.51 3.28 7.10
CA SER A 83 19.53 1.84 6.78
C SER A 83 20.76 1.46 5.95
N ARG A 84 21.14 2.30 4.97
CA ARG A 84 22.34 2.10 4.15
C ARG A 84 23.65 2.19 4.96
N LEU A 85 23.74 3.12 5.91
CA LEU A 85 24.94 3.24 6.77
C LEU A 85 25.03 2.06 7.75
N LEU A 86 23.88 1.62 8.27
CA LEU A 86 23.80 0.45 9.14
C LEU A 86 24.22 -0.83 8.42
N SER A 87 23.78 -1.03 7.16
CA SER A 87 24.17 -2.19 6.35
C SER A 87 25.66 -2.21 5.97
N GLN A 88 26.32 -1.05 6.00
CA GLN A 88 27.77 -0.91 5.82
C GLN A 88 28.57 -1.07 7.13
N GLY A 89 27.92 -1.40 8.24
CA GLY A 89 28.56 -1.51 9.57
C GLY A 89 28.92 -0.16 10.21
N LYS A 90 28.49 0.96 9.62
CA LYS A 90 28.81 2.33 10.06
C LYS A 90 27.78 2.86 11.04
N THR A 91 27.65 2.20 12.20
CA THR A 91 26.63 2.49 13.22
C THR A 91 26.70 3.92 13.75
N GLN A 92 27.90 4.46 14.01
CA GLN A 92 28.06 5.82 14.52
C GLN A 92 27.66 6.88 13.46
N GLU A 93 28.07 6.71 12.20
CA GLU A 93 27.65 7.60 11.11
C GLU A 93 26.13 7.57 10.90
N ALA A 94 25.51 6.39 11.07
CA ALA A 94 24.06 6.24 11.01
C ALA A 94 23.37 7.03 12.13
N ALA A 95 23.84 6.92 13.37
CA ALA A 95 23.32 7.69 14.50
C ALA A 95 23.50 9.21 14.31
N ASP A 96 24.67 9.66 13.86
CA ASP A 96 24.94 11.07 13.60
C ASP A 96 24.03 11.61 12.46
N SER A 97 23.76 10.77 11.44
CA SER A 97 22.80 11.10 10.37
C SER A 97 21.38 11.24 10.90
N PHE A 98 20.95 10.37 11.84
CA PHE A 98 19.65 10.49 12.51
C PHE A 98 19.55 11.81 13.27
N HIS A 99 20.57 12.16 14.07
CA HIS A 99 20.57 13.43 14.82
C HIS A 99 20.50 14.64 13.90
N GLY A 100 21.22 14.62 12.77
CA GLY A 100 21.18 15.69 11.78
C GLY A 100 19.80 15.84 11.13
N VAL A 101 19.15 14.73 10.76
CA VAL A 101 17.78 14.74 10.20
C VAL A 101 16.76 15.18 11.24
N LEU A 102 16.87 14.71 12.49
CA LEU A 102 16.00 15.12 13.59
C LEU A 102 16.14 16.62 13.88
N ALA A 103 17.36 17.14 13.93
CA ALA A 103 17.62 18.56 14.12
C ALA A 103 17.06 19.40 12.96
N LEU A 104 17.22 18.94 11.71
CA LEU A 104 16.64 19.61 10.56
C LEU A 104 15.10 19.58 10.58
N ALA A 105 14.51 18.45 10.97
CA ALA A 105 13.06 18.30 11.11
C ALA A 105 12.50 19.22 12.19
N LEU A 106 13.17 19.32 13.34
CA LEU A 106 12.79 20.25 14.41
C LEU A 106 12.95 21.71 13.98
N LEU A 107 14.08 22.06 13.35
CA LEU A 107 14.30 23.41 12.83
C LEU A 107 13.22 23.80 11.82
N PHE A 108 12.93 22.93 10.86
CA PHE A 108 11.95 23.19 9.83
C PHE A 108 10.53 23.26 10.38
N SER A 109 10.14 22.30 11.24
CA SER A 109 8.80 22.28 11.84
C SER A 109 8.54 23.46 12.78
N VAL A 110 9.52 23.86 13.60
CA VAL A 110 9.40 25.05 14.46
C VAL A 110 9.36 26.31 13.61
N THR A 111 10.18 26.41 12.56
CA THR A 111 10.13 27.54 11.63
C THR A 111 8.77 27.65 10.95
N THR A 112 8.23 26.53 10.46
CA THR A 112 6.89 26.47 9.87
C THR A 112 5.80 26.83 10.87
N ALA A 113 5.90 26.36 12.12
CA ALA A 113 4.96 26.69 13.19
C ALA A 113 4.97 28.18 13.52
N VAL A 114 6.16 28.79 13.64
CA VAL A 114 6.31 30.23 13.90
C VAL A 114 5.80 31.05 12.72
N LEU A 115 6.24 30.74 11.48
CA LEU A 115 5.80 31.46 10.29
C LEU A 115 4.29 31.34 10.08
N GLY A 116 3.72 30.15 10.22
CA GLY A 116 2.27 29.96 10.09
C GLY A 116 1.49 30.71 11.18
N SER A 117 2.05 30.85 12.38
CA SER A 117 1.42 31.62 13.47
C SER A 117 1.49 33.13 13.24
N VAL A 118 2.61 33.62 12.70
CA VAL A 118 2.82 35.06 12.39
C VAL A 118 2.02 35.48 11.16
N PHE A 119 1.98 34.65 10.13
CA PHE A 119 1.29 34.92 8.86
C PHE A 119 -0.08 34.25 8.78
N MET A 120 -0.79 34.13 9.90
CA MET A 120 -2.08 33.44 9.99
C MET A 120 -3.14 34.06 9.06
N ASP A 121 -3.35 35.38 9.10
CA ASP A 121 -4.39 36.02 8.30
C ASP A 121 -4.10 35.96 6.78
N PRO A 122 -2.86 36.21 6.30
CA PRO A 122 -2.51 35.95 4.90
C PRO A 122 -2.69 34.49 4.49
N LEU A 123 -2.37 33.54 5.38
CA LEU A 123 -2.54 32.12 5.11
C LEU A 123 -4.04 31.79 4.96
N LEU A 124 -4.90 32.25 5.86
CA LEU A 124 -6.35 32.09 5.75
C LEU A 124 -6.90 32.69 4.45
N ALA A 125 -6.43 33.88 4.08
CA ALA A 125 -6.81 34.52 2.82
C ALA A 125 -6.40 33.71 1.58
N LEU A 126 -5.24 33.04 1.62
CA LEU A 126 -4.79 32.14 0.56
C LEU A 126 -5.65 30.86 0.49
N LEU A 127 -6.08 30.34 1.64
CA LEU A 127 -7.00 29.19 1.71
C LEU A 127 -8.40 29.55 1.20
N GLY A 128 -8.72 30.85 1.12
CA GLY A 128 -9.93 31.35 0.49
C GLY A 128 -10.97 31.91 1.46
N THR A 129 -10.61 32.08 2.74
CA THR A 129 -11.49 32.71 3.74
C THR A 129 -10.89 33.97 4.35
N ARG A 130 -11.73 34.95 4.67
CA ARG A 130 -11.39 36.24 5.27
C ARG A 130 -12.27 36.52 6.47
N SER A 131 -11.87 37.48 7.30
CA SER A 131 -12.64 37.91 8.48
C SER A 131 -14.09 38.32 8.18
N THR A 132 -14.40 38.65 6.93
CA THR A 132 -15.77 38.93 6.44
C THR A 132 -16.68 37.70 6.38
N ASP A 133 -16.13 36.49 6.40
CA ASP A 133 -16.88 35.24 6.22
C ASP A 133 -17.42 34.66 7.55
N GLY A 134 -17.29 35.41 8.64
CA GLY A 134 -17.94 35.11 9.93
C GLY A 134 -17.53 33.75 10.51
N ALA A 135 -18.50 32.84 10.62
CA ALA A 135 -18.33 31.54 11.27
C ALA A 135 -17.30 30.64 10.57
N LEU A 136 -17.24 30.67 9.23
CA LEU A 136 -16.26 29.89 8.47
C LEU A 136 -14.83 30.33 8.80
N TYR A 137 -14.59 31.63 8.85
CA TYR A 137 -13.28 32.19 9.20
C TYR A 137 -12.86 31.78 10.61
N ALA A 138 -13.75 31.91 11.59
CA ALA A 138 -13.48 31.54 12.97
C ALA A 138 -13.15 30.04 13.11
N ALA A 139 -13.99 29.18 12.52
CA ALA A 139 -13.80 27.73 12.53
C ALA A 139 -12.48 27.30 11.86
N THR A 140 -12.15 27.91 10.70
CA THR A 140 -10.91 27.64 9.97
C THR A 140 -9.69 28.10 10.75
N ARG A 141 -9.76 29.31 11.33
CA ARG A 141 -8.66 29.89 12.12
C ARG A 141 -8.36 29.08 13.37
N ASP A 142 -9.38 28.66 14.11
CA ASP A 142 -9.21 27.91 15.36
C ASP A 142 -8.51 26.57 15.14
N TYR A 143 -8.91 25.84 14.10
CA TYR A 143 -8.27 24.58 13.74
C TYR A 143 -6.85 24.82 13.21
N LEU A 144 -6.68 25.76 12.29
CA LEU A 144 -5.39 26.06 11.67
C LEU A 144 -4.34 26.50 12.71
N GLN A 145 -4.75 27.30 13.70
CA GLN A 145 -3.86 27.76 14.76
C GLN A 145 -3.27 26.59 15.57
N ILE A 146 -4.09 25.59 15.91
CA ILE A 146 -3.61 24.40 16.63
C ILE A 146 -2.79 23.51 15.72
N LEU A 147 -3.22 23.29 14.48
CA LEU A 147 -2.50 22.46 13.52
C LEU A 147 -1.07 22.99 13.27
N VAL A 148 -0.93 24.29 13.06
CA VAL A 148 0.35 24.97 12.88
C VAL A 148 1.21 24.85 14.14
N ALA A 149 0.63 25.09 15.33
CA ALA A 149 1.34 24.93 16.60
C ALA A 149 1.79 23.48 16.85
N ALA A 150 1.00 22.49 16.41
CA ALA A 150 1.28 21.07 16.54
C ALA A 150 2.21 20.51 15.46
N THR A 151 2.61 21.31 14.46
CA THR A 151 3.50 20.90 13.35
C THR A 151 4.77 20.17 13.82
N PRO A 152 5.46 20.59 14.90
CA PRO A 152 6.61 19.85 15.43
C PRO A 152 6.29 18.41 15.86
N LEU A 153 5.09 18.17 16.39
CA LEU A 153 4.65 16.82 16.81
C LEU A 153 4.49 15.91 15.60
N PHE A 154 3.87 16.39 14.51
CA PHE A 154 3.71 15.61 13.29
C PHE A 154 5.05 15.21 12.66
N TYR A 155 6.05 16.10 12.70
CA TYR A 155 7.39 15.80 12.18
C TYR A 155 8.10 14.78 13.05
N LEU A 156 8.06 14.94 14.38
CA LEU A 156 8.65 14.01 15.33
C LEU A 156 8.05 12.61 15.20
N SER A 157 6.72 12.51 15.20
CA SER A 157 5.98 11.26 15.05
C SER A 157 6.38 10.53 13.77
N ASN A 158 6.40 11.22 12.62
CA ASN A 158 6.80 10.63 11.35
C ASN A 158 8.27 10.18 11.32
N VAL A 159 9.20 11.05 11.73
CA VAL A 159 10.62 10.70 11.76
C VAL A 159 10.87 9.50 12.66
N PHE A 160 10.29 9.47 13.86
CA PHE A 160 10.43 8.33 14.77
C PHE A 160 9.84 7.05 14.20
N ASN A 161 8.68 7.13 13.51
CA ASN A 161 8.06 5.97 12.88
C ASN A 161 9.01 5.29 11.88
N TYR A 162 9.60 6.06 10.95
CA TYR A 162 10.50 5.51 9.93
C TYR A 162 11.80 4.94 10.52
N TYR A 163 12.42 5.64 11.46
CA TYR A 163 13.68 5.19 12.06
C TYR A 163 13.50 3.98 12.98
N LEU A 164 12.44 3.93 13.79
CA LEU A 164 12.18 2.77 14.65
C LEU A 164 11.91 1.50 13.83
N ARG A 165 11.28 1.61 12.65
CA ARG A 165 11.11 0.47 11.74
C ARG A 165 12.46 -0.05 11.25
N ASN A 166 13.39 0.84 10.92
CA ASN A 166 14.72 0.46 10.44
C ASN A 166 15.69 -0.01 11.54
N ASP A 167 15.47 0.38 12.80
CA ASP A 167 16.28 -0.07 13.96
C ASP A 167 15.71 -1.33 14.66
N GLY A 168 14.88 -2.10 13.95
CA GLY A 168 14.33 -3.37 14.43
C GLY A 168 13.17 -3.26 15.42
N SER A 169 12.67 -2.04 15.70
CA SER A 169 11.54 -1.77 16.59
C SER A 169 10.20 -1.61 15.84
N GLN A 170 10.01 -2.32 14.73
CA GLN A 170 8.81 -2.22 13.88
C GLN A 170 7.49 -2.46 14.63
N ARG A 171 7.45 -3.40 15.58
CA ARG A 171 6.24 -3.64 16.40
C ARG A 171 5.83 -2.42 17.22
N ARG A 172 6.80 -1.70 17.79
CA ARG A 172 6.55 -0.45 18.55
C ARG A 172 6.09 0.67 17.62
N ALA A 173 6.75 0.83 16.47
CA ALA A 173 6.36 1.81 15.46
C ALA A 173 4.90 1.59 15.00
N GLY A 174 4.54 0.33 14.73
CA GLY A 174 3.16 -0.07 14.41
C GLY A 174 2.18 0.24 15.54
N ALA A 175 2.48 -0.21 16.76
CA ALA A 175 1.62 -0.01 17.93
C ALA A 175 1.36 1.47 18.21
N GLY A 176 2.39 2.33 18.17
CA GLY A 176 2.21 3.77 18.41
C GLY A 176 1.39 4.47 17.33
N SER A 177 1.46 4.01 16.08
CA SER A 177 0.60 4.55 15.00
C SER A 177 -0.86 4.19 15.23
N VAL A 178 -1.14 2.91 15.51
CA VAL A 178 -2.50 2.40 15.68
C VAL A 178 -3.14 2.97 16.94
N ILE A 179 -2.44 2.92 18.08
CA ILE A 179 -2.97 3.42 19.36
C ILE A 179 -3.17 4.93 19.28
N GLY A 180 -2.24 5.67 18.67
CA GLY A 180 -2.38 7.12 18.48
C GLY A 180 -3.60 7.50 17.68
N ASN A 181 -3.82 6.87 16.53
CA ASN A 181 -5.00 7.13 15.68
C ASN A 181 -6.31 6.74 16.38
N LEU A 182 -6.34 5.62 17.12
CA LEU A 182 -7.54 5.23 17.87
C LEU A 182 -7.83 6.22 19.01
N CYS A 183 -6.80 6.70 19.70
CA CYS A 183 -6.94 7.75 20.71
C CYS A 183 -7.40 9.06 20.10
N ASP A 184 -6.90 9.44 18.91
CA ASP A 184 -7.34 10.62 18.18
C ASP A 184 -8.84 10.55 17.90
N ILE A 185 -9.34 9.47 17.29
CA ILE A 185 -10.78 9.29 17.03
C ILE A 185 -11.61 9.37 18.32
N ALA A 186 -11.18 8.70 19.38
CA ALA A 186 -11.89 8.71 20.66
C ALA A 186 -11.91 10.11 21.30
N LEU A 187 -10.79 10.82 21.24
CA LEU A 187 -10.68 12.20 21.72
C LEU A 187 -11.48 13.16 20.85
N ASN A 188 -11.53 12.95 19.53
CA ASN A 188 -12.30 13.78 18.63
C ASN A 188 -13.79 13.73 18.97
N ILE A 189 -14.34 12.51 19.09
CA ILE A 189 -15.73 12.29 19.54
C ILE A 189 -15.98 12.99 20.89
N THR A 190 -15.05 12.87 21.84
CA THR A 190 -15.22 13.44 23.18
C THR A 190 -15.13 14.97 23.17
N LEU A 191 -14.09 15.55 22.57
CA LEU A 191 -13.82 16.98 22.59
C LEU A 191 -14.84 17.74 21.73
N VAL A 192 -15.24 17.19 20.59
CA VAL A 192 -16.14 17.87 19.65
C VAL A 192 -17.60 17.65 19.98
N LEU A 193 -18.04 16.39 20.21
CA LEU A 193 -19.46 16.10 20.45
C LEU A 193 -19.85 16.27 21.92
N ALA A 194 -19.00 15.84 22.87
CA ALA A 194 -19.36 15.86 24.29
C ALA A 194 -19.00 17.20 24.98
N LEU A 195 -17.85 17.79 24.64
CA LEU A 195 -17.39 19.06 25.23
C LEU A 195 -17.66 20.30 24.37
N ASP A 196 -18.29 20.13 23.21
CA ASP A 196 -18.70 21.22 22.32
C ASP A 196 -17.56 22.16 21.90
N MET A 197 -16.36 21.63 21.70
CA MET A 197 -15.19 22.44 21.35
C MET A 197 -15.06 22.73 19.84
N GLY A 198 -16.02 22.28 19.02
CA GLY A 198 -16.05 22.54 17.58
C GLY A 198 -14.77 22.13 16.83
N THR A 199 -14.35 22.91 15.85
CA THR A 199 -13.13 22.63 15.06
C THR A 199 -11.85 22.69 15.88
N ARG A 200 -11.84 23.49 16.95
CA ARG A 200 -10.74 23.54 17.93
C ARG A 200 -10.56 22.19 18.64
N GLY A 201 -11.67 21.53 18.98
CA GLY A 201 -11.66 20.18 19.58
C GLY A 201 -11.04 19.14 18.66
N ALA A 202 -11.38 19.16 17.38
CA ALA A 202 -10.83 18.25 16.38
C ALA A 202 -9.31 18.45 16.21
N ALA A 203 -8.83 19.69 16.06
CA ALA A 203 -7.38 19.92 15.95
C ALA A 203 -6.62 19.51 17.23
N LEU A 204 -7.23 19.67 18.42
CA LEU A 204 -6.65 19.21 19.68
C LEU A 204 -6.59 17.68 19.78
N SER A 205 -7.62 16.96 19.31
CA SER A 205 -7.60 15.49 19.33
C SER A 205 -6.44 14.98 18.49
N THR A 206 -6.22 15.56 17.29
CA THR A 206 -5.12 15.15 16.42
C THR A 206 -3.77 15.42 17.08
N ALA A 207 -3.59 16.60 17.70
CA ALA A 207 -2.35 16.94 18.40
C ALA A 207 -2.08 16.00 19.59
N LEU A 208 -3.10 15.68 20.38
CA LEU A 208 -3.00 14.74 21.50
C LEU A 208 -2.73 13.30 21.03
N GLY A 209 -3.34 12.88 19.92
CA GLY A 209 -3.06 11.60 19.26
C GLY A 209 -1.57 11.48 18.90
N GLN A 210 -0.99 12.53 18.29
CA GLN A 210 0.45 12.56 17.99
C GLN A 210 1.33 12.53 19.25
N ILE A 211 0.92 13.19 20.35
CA ILE A 211 1.64 13.13 21.62
C ILE A 211 1.65 11.69 22.16
N ILE A 212 0.53 11.00 22.14
CA ILE A 212 0.41 9.60 22.57
C ILE A 212 1.28 8.70 21.69
N THR A 213 1.26 8.90 20.36
CA THR A 213 2.14 8.18 19.44
C THR A 213 3.62 8.37 19.78
N ILE A 214 4.06 9.61 20.00
CA ILE A 214 5.45 9.92 20.39
C ILE A 214 5.78 9.28 21.73
N ALA A 215 4.88 9.31 22.70
CA ALA A 215 5.08 8.71 24.01
C ALA A 215 5.32 7.19 23.91
N ILE A 216 4.64 6.49 22.99
CA ILE A 216 4.84 5.07 22.72
C ILE A 216 6.18 4.80 22.01
N TYR A 217 6.66 5.75 21.20
CA TYR A 217 7.94 5.65 20.50
C TYR A 217 9.14 5.89 21.40
N LEU A 218 9.03 6.78 22.38
CA LEU A 218 10.13 7.21 23.25
C LEU A 218 10.90 6.04 23.90
N PRO A 219 10.26 5.00 24.49
CA PRO A 219 10.97 3.83 25.04
C PRO A 219 11.89 3.11 24.05
N GLY A 220 11.62 3.22 22.74
CA GLY A 220 12.46 2.67 21.68
C GLY A 220 13.86 3.29 21.60
N PHE A 221 14.02 4.52 22.06
CA PHE A 221 15.27 5.28 22.03
C PHE A 221 16.10 5.18 23.33
N PHE A 222 15.53 4.59 24.39
CA PHE A 222 16.18 4.46 25.71
C PHE A 222 16.75 3.06 25.99
N GLY A 223 16.54 2.08 25.10
CA GLY A 223 17.02 0.71 25.31
C GLY A 223 18.51 0.52 24.99
N GLN A 224 19.24 -0.18 25.87
CA GLN A 224 20.69 -0.43 25.71
C GLN A 224 21.09 -1.22 24.44
N LYS A 225 20.15 -1.93 23.81
CA LYS A 225 20.38 -2.75 22.60
C LYS A 225 20.12 -2.02 21.27
N HIS A 226 19.69 -0.77 21.30
CA HIS A 226 19.29 -0.03 20.09
C HIS A 226 20.37 0.98 19.66
N THR A 227 20.54 1.13 18.34
CA THR A 227 21.53 2.03 17.74
C THR A 227 21.03 3.49 17.80
N LEU A 228 19.71 3.67 17.82
CA LEU A 228 19.07 4.97 18.01
C LEU A 228 19.20 5.45 19.46
N ARG A 229 19.82 6.61 19.64
CA ARG A 229 19.91 7.34 20.92
C ARG A 229 19.69 8.82 20.67
N PHE A 230 19.20 9.54 21.66
CA PHE A 230 19.16 11.00 21.59
C PHE A 230 20.54 11.58 21.89
N ALA A 231 21.12 12.29 20.93
CA ALA A 231 22.29 13.13 21.13
C ALA A 231 22.23 14.35 20.21
N LEU A 232 23.03 15.36 20.52
CA LEU A 232 23.20 16.52 19.65
C LEU A 232 23.95 16.11 18.38
N PRO A 233 23.55 16.63 17.21
CA PRO A 233 24.25 16.33 15.97
C PRO A 233 25.69 16.85 16.02
N ARG A 234 26.66 16.00 15.64
CA ARG A 234 28.09 16.34 15.61
C ARG A 234 28.55 16.68 14.19
N GLY A 235 29.49 17.62 14.06
CA GLY A 235 30.12 17.97 12.79
C GLY A 235 29.21 18.69 11.79
N ARG A 236 29.52 18.58 10.49
CA ARG A 236 28.75 19.20 9.39
C ARG A 236 27.51 18.35 9.07
N TRP A 237 26.49 18.41 9.92
CA TRP A 237 25.26 17.59 9.82
C TRP A 237 24.23 18.12 8.80
N LEU A 238 24.24 19.42 8.50
CA LEU A 238 23.23 20.06 7.64
C LEU A 238 23.27 19.53 6.19
N VAL A 239 24.46 19.38 5.61
CA VAL A 239 24.62 18.90 4.22
C VAL A 239 24.11 17.45 4.07
N PRO A 240 24.49 16.49 4.93
CA PRO A 240 23.89 15.17 4.97
C PRO A 240 22.36 15.17 5.11
N ALA A 241 21.81 16.02 6.00
CA ALA A 241 20.38 16.10 6.26
C ALA A 241 19.60 16.68 5.06
N LEU A 242 20.10 17.73 4.42
CA LEU A 242 19.52 18.27 3.18
C LEU A 242 19.59 17.29 2.02
N SER A 243 20.68 16.52 1.91
CA SER A 243 20.79 15.43 0.95
C SER A 243 19.75 14.33 1.20
N ALA A 244 19.47 14.01 2.47
CA ALA A 244 18.43 13.06 2.84
C ALA A 244 17.03 13.59 2.49
N LEU A 245 16.75 14.87 2.78
CA LEU A 245 15.50 15.52 2.36
C LEU A 245 15.33 15.44 0.85
N LYS A 246 16.35 15.81 0.06
CA LYS A 246 16.29 15.74 -1.41
C LYS A 246 15.94 14.34 -1.90
N ALA A 247 16.51 13.30 -1.28
CA ALA A 247 16.19 11.92 -1.63
C ALA A 247 14.73 11.55 -1.31
N GLY A 248 14.20 11.98 -0.16
CA GLY A 248 12.80 11.73 0.21
C GLY A 248 11.77 12.64 -0.49
N MET A 249 12.18 13.78 -1.03
CA MET A 249 11.31 14.66 -1.83
C MET A 249 10.80 13.96 -3.09
N ALA A 250 11.61 13.08 -3.70
CA ALA A 250 11.22 12.34 -4.89
C ALA A 250 9.96 11.48 -4.65
N THR A 251 9.81 10.92 -3.46
CA THR A 251 8.67 10.08 -3.07
C THR A 251 7.53 10.87 -2.42
N SER A 252 7.83 11.98 -1.74
CA SER A 252 6.83 12.81 -1.06
C SER A 252 6.20 13.89 -1.95
N VAL A 253 6.70 14.10 -3.18
CA VAL A 253 6.16 15.09 -4.14
C VAL A 253 4.66 14.92 -4.43
N GLN A 254 4.10 13.71 -4.26
CA GLN A 254 2.67 13.47 -4.38
C GLN A 254 1.82 14.36 -3.45
N TYR A 255 2.32 14.68 -2.25
CA TYR A 255 1.64 15.58 -1.31
C TYR A 255 1.63 17.03 -1.81
N LEU A 256 2.64 17.43 -2.60
CA LEU A 256 2.65 18.72 -3.27
C LEU A 256 1.54 18.80 -4.32
N TYR A 257 1.36 17.75 -5.11
CA TYR A 257 0.29 17.70 -6.12
C TYR A 257 -1.09 17.75 -5.46
N GLN A 258 -1.28 17.02 -4.36
CA GLN A 258 -2.52 17.07 -3.58
C GLN A 258 -2.75 18.46 -2.97
N MET A 259 -1.72 19.09 -2.40
CA MET A 259 -1.80 20.46 -1.90
C MET A 259 -2.29 21.42 -2.99
N ILE A 260 -1.64 21.40 -4.16
CA ILE A 260 -1.98 22.29 -5.28
C ILE A 260 -3.43 22.03 -5.72
N PHE A 261 -3.81 20.77 -5.87
CA PHE A 261 -5.18 20.39 -6.25
C PHE A 261 -6.21 20.91 -5.25
N PHE A 262 -6.05 20.63 -3.96
CA PHE A 262 -7.00 21.09 -2.94
C PHE A 262 -7.06 22.61 -2.85
N LEU A 263 -5.91 23.29 -2.91
CA LEU A 263 -5.86 24.76 -2.87
C LEU A 263 -6.62 25.37 -4.05
N VAL A 264 -6.37 24.87 -5.27
CA VAL A 264 -7.05 25.33 -6.49
C VAL A 264 -8.53 25.00 -6.43
N CYS A 265 -8.89 23.75 -6.13
CA CYS A 265 -10.27 23.29 -6.09
C CYS A 265 -11.10 24.08 -5.08
N ASN A 266 -10.63 24.24 -3.84
CA ASN A 266 -11.31 24.99 -2.80
C ASN A 266 -11.53 26.46 -3.18
N ASN A 267 -10.49 27.13 -3.69
CA ASN A 267 -10.61 28.54 -4.11
C ASN A 267 -11.61 28.72 -5.27
N LEU A 268 -11.65 27.78 -6.21
CA LEU A 268 -12.60 27.82 -7.32
C LEU A 268 -14.04 27.51 -6.85
N LEU A 269 -14.21 26.56 -5.93
CA LEU A 269 -15.51 26.22 -5.34
C LEU A 269 -16.09 27.34 -4.49
N ILE A 270 -15.27 28.01 -3.66
CA ILE A 270 -15.70 29.21 -2.92
C ILE A 270 -16.26 30.27 -3.87
N ARG A 271 -15.59 30.50 -5.01
CA ARG A 271 -16.06 31.49 -6.01
C ARG A 271 -17.34 31.07 -6.72
N LEU A 272 -17.57 29.77 -6.90
CA LEU A 272 -18.75 29.25 -7.62
C LEU A 272 -19.99 29.11 -6.74
N GLY A 273 -19.82 28.71 -5.47
CA GLY A 273 -20.94 28.37 -4.60
C GLY A 273 -20.68 28.59 -3.12
N GLY A 274 -19.67 29.40 -2.76
CA GLY A 274 -19.37 29.78 -1.39
C GLY A 274 -19.00 28.60 -0.49
N GLU A 275 -19.24 28.78 0.81
CA GLU A 275 -19.04 27.77 1.86
C GLU A 275 -19.72 26.44 1.53
N THR A 276 -20.97 26.50 1.07
CA THR A 276 -21.77 25.31 0.73
C THR A 276 -21.07 24.42 -0.29
N ALA A 277 -20.46 25.00 -1.33
CA ALA A 277 -19.76 24.22 -2.34
C ALA A 277 -18.51 23.51 -1.79
N VAL A 278 -17.76 24.17 -0.89
CA VAL A 278 -16.58 23.56 -0.24
C VAL A 278 -17.00 22.45 0.71
N ALA A 279 -18.05 22.66 1.51
CA ALA A 279 -18.59 21.64 2.40
C ALA A 279 -19.04 20.39 1.63
N VAL A 280 -19.72 20.58 0.49
CA VAL A 280 -20.13 19.47 -0.38
C VAL A 280 -18.91 18.74 -0.95
N PHE A 281 -17.86 19.47 -1.35
CA PHE A 281 -16.63 18.86 -1.83
C PHE A 281 -15.93 18.03 -0.74
N ASP A 282 -15.91 18.51 0.51
CA ASP A 282 -15.37 17.77 1.65
C ASP A 282 -16.15 16.45 1.90
N VAL A 283 -17.49 16.47 1.80
CA VAL A 283 -18.31 15.25 1.86
C VAL A 283 -17.95 14.27 0.75
N ILE A 284 -17.78 14.75 -0.49
CA ILE A 284 -17.41 13.90 -1.64
C ILE A 284 -16.02 13.32 -1.44
N GLN A 285 -15.04 14.12 -1.02
CA GLN A 285 -13.67 13.67 -0.80
C GLN A 285 -13.61 12.61 0.31
N ASN A 286 -14.26 12.83 1.44
CA ASN A 286 -14.29 11.83 2.51
C ASN A 286 -15.03 10.55 2.06
N THR A 287 -16.14 10.69 1.33
CA THR A 287 -16.83 9.53 0.72
C THR A 287 -15.95 8.83 -0.32
N SER A 288 -15.10 9.58 -1.02
CA SER A 288 -14.14 9.03 -1.99
C SER A 288 -13.15 8.11 -1.30
N TYR A 289 -12.59 8.50 -0.16
CA TYR A 289 -11.65 7.64 0.59
C TYR A 289 -12.29 6.33 1.02
N LEU A 290 -13.55 6.36 1.47
CA LEU A 290 -14.29 5.16 1.80
C LEU A 290 -14.36 4.19 0.62
N ILE A 291 -14.71 4.68 -0.57
CA ILE A 291 -14.85 3.85 -1.76
C ILE A 291 -13.49 3.38 -2.30
N LEU A 292 -12.54 4.30 -2.45
CA LEU A 292 -11.23 4.03 -3.05
C LEU A 292 -10.41 3.06 -2.19
N TYR A 293 -10.50 3.15 -0.86
CA TYR A 293 -9.78 2.21 0.02
C TYR A 293 -10.27 0.78 -0.07
N LEU A 294 -11.50 0.51 -0.50
CA LEU A 294 -11.96 -0.87 -0.77
C LEU A 294 -11.26 -1.43 -2.01
N PHE A 295 -11.04 -0.61 -3.04
CA PHE A 295 -10.26 -1.00 -4.21
C PHE A 295 -8.78 -1.20 -3.84
N GLU A 296 -8.20 -0.29 -3.06
CA GLU A 296 -6.82 -0.42 -2.55
C GLU A 296 -6.65 -1.66 -1.67
N GLY A 297 -7.60 -1.95 -0.78
CA GLY A 297 -7.58 -3.15 0.04
C GLY A 297 -7.58 -4.44 -0.78
N THR A 298 -8.32 -4.43 -1.90
CA THR A 298 -8.28 -5.53 -2.86
C THR A 298 -6.94 -5.60 -3.58
N GLY A 299 -6.39 -4.46 -4.00
CA GLY A 299 -5.04 -4.36 -4.59
C GLY A 299 -3.95 -4.91 -3.67
N ARG A 300 -3.96 -4.55 -2.38
CA ARG A 300 -3.04 -5.07 -1.35
C ARG A 300 -3.13 -6.59 -1.18
N ALA A 301 -4.32 -7.17 -1.34
CA ALA A 301 -4.50 -8.63 -1.31
C ALA A 301 -3.96 -9.31 -2.58
N MET A 302 -4.11 -8.67 -3.75
CA MET A 302 -3.60 -9.18 -5.03
C MET A 302 -2.07 -9.11 -5.13
N GLN A 303 -1.47 -8.00 -4.66
CA GLN A 303 -0.06 -7.67 -4.87
C GLN A 303 0.93 -8.79 -4.53
N PRO A 304 0.89 -9.44 -3.34
CA PRO A 304 1.83 -10.51 -3.03
C PRO A 304 1.58 -11.79 -3.83
N ILE A 305 0.32 -12.10 -4.16
CA ILE A 305 -0.04 -13.28 -4.97
C ILE A 305 0.49 -13.10 -6.40
N LEU A 306 0.25 -11.92 -6.98
CA LEU A 306 0.71 -11.55 -8.31
C LEU A 306 2.24 -11.51 -8.38
N SER A 307 2.92 -10.92 -7.40
CA SER A 307 4.39 -10.90 -7.35
C SER A 307 4.97 -12.31 -7.27
N THR A 308 4.37 -13.20 -6.47
CA THR A 308 4.80 -14.61 -6.39
C THR A 308 4.56 -15.34 -7.71
N TYR A 309 3.38 -15.21 -8.32
CA TYR A 309 3.09 -15.85 -9.61
C TYR A 309 3.88 -15.27 -10.77
N GLN A 310 4.22 -13.98 -10.73
CA GLN A 310 5.10 -13.36 -11.70
C GLN A 310 6.50 -13.97 -11.61
N GLY A 311 7.04 -14.18 -10.41
CA GLY A 311 8.33 -14.84 -10.20
C GLY A 311 8.34 -16.31 -10.60
N GLU A 312 7.21 -17.01 -10.46
CA GLU A 312 7.03 -18.40 -10.93
C GLU A 312 6.67 -18.50 -12.42
N HIS A 313 6.53 -17.38 -13.14
CA HIS A 313 5.96 -17.34 -14.48
C HIS A 313 4.60 -18.07 -14.63
N ASN A 314 3.83 -18.15 -13.53
CA ASN A 314 2.56 -18.85 -13.44
C ASN A 314 1.42 -17.98 -14.01
N ARG A 315 1.33 -17.95 -15.34
CA ARG A 315 0.35 -17.15 -16.09
C ARG A 315 -1.09 -17.47 -15.70
N GLN A 316 -1.41 -18.74 -15.46
CA GLN A 316 -2.76 -19.15 -15.10
C GLN A 316 -3.16 -18.62 -13.72
N GLY A 317 -2.26 -18.75 -12.73
CA GLY A 317 -2.43 -18.19 -11.39
C GLY A 317 -2.57 -16.67 -11.39
N MET A 318 -1.75 -15.98 -12.21
CA MET A 318 -1.89 -14.53 -12.41
C MET A 318 -3.27 -14.15 -12.97
N ARG A 319 -3.72 -14.80 -14.07
CA ARG A 319 -5.03 -14.54 -14.68
C ARG A 319 -6.18 -14.80 -13.72
N ASN A 320 -6.09 -15.87 -12.93
CA ASN A 320 -7.09 -16.19 -11.91
C ASN A 320 -7.08 -15.18 -10.76
N THR A 321 -5.90 -14.70 -10.35
CA THR A 321 -5.77 -13.67 -9.31
C THR A 321 -6.36 -12.35 -9.77
N VAL A 322 -6.08 -11.94 -11.00
CA VAL A 322 -6.69 -10.76 -11.63
C VAL A 322 -8.21 -10.93 -11.71
N ARG A 323 -8.70 -12.08 -12.17
CA ARG A 323 -10.15 -12.34 -12.24
C ARG A 323 -10.80 -12.24 -10.86
N LEU A 324 -10.27 -12.93 -9.86
CA LEU A 324 -10.79 -12.88 -8.49
C LEU A 324 -10.72 -11.47 -7.90
N GLY A 325 -9.57 -10.81 -8.03
CA GLY A 325 -9.35 -9.45 -7.56
C GLY A 325 -10.30 -8.43 -8.19
N PHE A 326 -10.43 -8.42 -9.52
CA PHE A 326 -11.38 -7.53 -10.20
C PHE A 326 -12.82 -7.87 -9.86
N THR A 327 -13.21 -9.16 -9.81
CA THR A 327 -14.57 -9.52 -9.42
C THR A 327 -14.89 -9.10 -7.98
N ALA A 328 -14.03 -9.39 -7.01
CA ALA A 328 -14.24 -9.05 -5.61
C ALA A 328 -14.18 -7.52 -5.35
N GLY A 329 -13.24 -6.83 -5.99
CA GLY A 329 -13.10 -5.39 -5.88
C GLY A 329 -14.29 -4.65 -6.49
N LEU A 330 -14.70 -5.03 -7.71
CA LEU A 330 -15.86 -4.43 -8.37
C LEU A 330 -17.19 -4.79 -7.69
N THR A 331 -17.33 -5.98 -7.09
CA THR A 331 -18.55 -6.32 -6.35
C THR A 331 -18.66 -5.53 -5.05
N VAL A 332 -17.59 -5.47 -4.24
CA VAL A 332 -17.63 -4.76 -2.96
C VAL A 332 -17.62 -3.24 -3.14
N GLY A 333 -16.72 -2.73 -3.98
CA GLY A 333 -16.69 -1.31 -4.32
C GLY A 333 -17.96 -0.86 -5.05
N GLY A 334 -18.44 -1.68 -6.00
CA GLY A 334 -19.70 -1.42 -6.70
C GLY A 334 -20.93 -1.47 -5.78
N ALA A 335 -20.96 -2.37 -4.80
CA ALA A 335 -22.03 -2.41 -3.80
C ALA A 335 -22.06 -1.13 -2.94
N LEU A 336 -20.90 -0.62 -2.51
CA LEU A 336 -20.85 0.64 -1.77
C LEU A 336 -21.21 1.83 -2.66
N ILE A 337 -20.74 1.87 -3.91
CA ILE A 337 -21.14 2.90 -4.88
C ILE A 337 -22.66 2.88 -5.07
N ALA A 338 -23.26 1.70 -5.29
CA ALA A 338 -24.69 1.55 -5.41
C ALA A 338 -25.45 2.00 -4.15
N LEU A 339 -24.91 1.73 -2.96
CA LEU A 339 -25.48 2.22 -1.70
C LEU A 339 -25.48 3.76 -1.63
N VAL A 340 -24.39 4.40 -2.03
CA VAL A 340 -24.26 5.87 -2.07
C VAL A 340 -25.17 6.47 -3.15
N GLU A 341 -25.34 5.83 -4.30
CA GLU A 341 -26.25 6.26 -5.37
C GLU A 341 -27.73 6.18 -4.98
N LEU A 342 -28.12 5.08 -4.32
CA LEU A 342 -29.49 4.82 -3.88
C LEU A 342 -29.86 5.66 -2.66
N TRP A 343 -28.92 5.89 -1.75
CA TRP A 343 -29.16 6.64 -0.51
C TRP A 343 -28.06 7.68 -0.21
N PRO A 344 -27.88 8.70 -1.08
CA PRO A 344 -26.88 9.75 -0.86
C PRO A 344 -27.20 10.60 0.37
N ALA A 345 -28.48 10.73 0.73
CA ALA A 345 -28.92 11.38 1.95
C ALA A 345 -28.34 10.71 3.21
N GLY A 346 -28.03 9.40 3.16
CA GLY A 346 -27.34 8.71 4.26
C GLY A 346 -25.92 9.25 4.49
N MET A 347 -25.20 9.59 3.41
CA MET A 347 -23.90 10.28 3.54
C MET A 347 -24.10 11.71 4.05
N CYS A 348 -25.06 12.46 3.51
CA CYS A 348 -25.38 13.80 4.03
C CYS A 348 -25.74 13.79 5.52
N LEU A 349 -26.45 12.75 5.98
CA LEU A 349 -26.78 12.53 7.38
C LEU A 349 -25.51 12.27 8.19
N LEU A 350 -24.62 11.38 7.72
CA LEU A 350 -23.36 11.05 8.39
C LEU A 350 -22.47 12.28 8.58
N PHE A 351 -22.46 13.21 7.62
CA PHE A 351 -21.70 14.46 7.73
C PHE A 351 -22.48 15.63 8.34
N GLY A 352 -23.69 15.41 8.88
CA GLY A 352 -24.45 16.44 9.59
C GLY A 352 -25.02 17.56 8.71
N ILE A 353 -25.16 17.33 7.40
CA ILE A 353 -25.73 18.30 6.45
C ILE A 353 -27.10 17.88 5.88
N ALA A 354 -27.68 16.77 6.35
CA ALA A 354 -29.05 16.39 6.02
C ALA A 354 -30.07 17.46 6.48
N GLY A 355 -31.06 17.76 5.65
CA GLY A 355 -32.05 18.81 5.86
C GLY A 355 -31.56 20.23 5.59
N SER A 356 -30.29 20.42 5.23
CA SER A 356 -29.70 21.74 4.95
C SER A 356 -29.87 22.16 3.49
N ALA A 357 -29.68 23.44 3.19
CA ALA A 357 -29.62 23.95 1.81
C ALA A 357 -28.51 23.27 0.97
N SER A 358 -27.49 22.70 1.61
CA SER A 358 -26.38 21.99 0.98
C SER A 358 -26.74 20.55 0.56
N GLU A 359 -27.81 19.96 1.10
CA GLU A 359 -28.13 18.54 0.89
C GLU A 359 -28.44 18.21 -0.57
N ALA A 360 -29.23 19.05 -1.26
CA ALA A 360 -29.59 18.80 -2.65
C ALA A 360 -28.36 18.84 -3.58
N LEU A 361 -27.44 19.76 -3.30
CA LEU A 361 -26.17 19.87 -4.02
C LEU A 361 -25.27 18.66 -3.72
N ALA A 362 -25.14 18.28 -2.45
CA ALA A 362 -24.39 17.09 -2.02
C ALA A 362 -24.92 15.81 -2.69
N CYS A 363 -26.23 15.60 -2.67
CA CYS A 363 -26.86 14.43 -3.28
C CYS A 363 -26.59 14.35 -4.79
N THR A 364 -26.62 15.49 -5.49
CA THR A 364 -26.33 15.52 -6.94
C THR A 364 -24.86 15.21 -7.19
N ALA A 365 -23.97 15.80 -6.40
CA ALA A 365 -22.53 15.66 -6.57
C ALA A 365 -22.04 14.24 -6.19
N LEU A 366 -22.60 13.62 -5.16
CA LEU A 366 -22.31 12.25 -4.76
C LEU A 366 -22.68 11.23 -5.85
N ARG A 367 -23.81 11.43 -6.54
CA ARG A 367 -24.22 10.58 -7.68
C ARG A 367 -23.29 10.75 -8.89
N LEU A 368 -22.87 11.98 -9.18
CA LEU A 368 -21.89 12.20 -10.26
C LEU A 368 -20.52 11.60 -9.91
N TYR A 369 -20.13 11.66 -8.64
CA TYR A 369 -18.92 11.02 -8.15
C TYR A 369 -19.01 9.49 -8.23
N GLY A 370 -20.13 8.88 -7.83
CA GLY A 370 -20.32 7.42 -7.86
C GLY A 370 -20.13 6.83 -9.26
N ALA A 371 -20.64 7.51 -10.30
CA ALA A 371 -20.36 7.15 -11.69
C ALA A 371 -18.85 7.16 -12.04
N GLY A 372 -18.09 8.12 -11.52
CA GLY A 372 -16.63 8.20 -11.69
C GLY A 372 -15.85 7.18 -10.85
N ALA A 373 -16.35 6.85 -9.66
CA ALA A 373 -15.69 5.99 -8.70
C ALA A 373 -15.47 4.55 -9.21
N LEU A 374 -16.33 4.07 -10.10
CA LEU A 374 -16.15 2.77 -10.76
C LEU A 374 -14.89 2.75 -11.64
N PHE A 375 -14.67 3.81 -12.43
CA PHE A 375 -13.46 3.98 -13.24
C PHE A 375 -12.23 4.12 -12.35
N ALA A 376 -12.35 4.86 -11.24
CA ALA A 376 -11.29 4.99 -10.25
C ALA A 376 -10.87 3.63 -9.68
N GLY A 377 -11.85 2.77 -9.35
CA GLY A 377 -11.60 1.42 -8.87
C GLY A 377 -10.85 0.54 -9.87
N ILE A 378 -11.26 0.58 -11.14
CA ILE A 378 -10.55 -0.12 -12.23
C ILE A 378 -9.11 0.37 -12.34
N ASN A 379 -8.92 1.70 -12.34
CA ASN A 379 -7.58 2.29 -12.42
C ASN A 379 -6.69 1.87 -11.24
N ILE A 380 -7.22 1.85 -10.00
CA ILE A 380 -6.48 1.41 -8.80
C ILE A 380 -6.05 -0.06 -8.93
N LEU A 381 -6.96 -0.95 -9.35
CA LEU A 381 -6.67 -2.36 -9.51
C LEU A 381 -5.63 -2.61 -10.62
N LEU A 382 -5.69 -1.86 -11.72
CA LEU A 382 -4.68 -1.90 -12.78
C LEU A 382 -3.31 -1.43 -12.27
N CYS A 383 -3.25 -0.31 -11.55
CA CYS A 383 -2.01 0.16 -10.92
C CYS A 383 -1.39 -0.92 -10.04
N ASN A 384 -2.17 -1.49 -9.13
CA ASN A 384 -1.71 -2.54 -8.23
C ASN A 384 -1.23 -3.79 -8.98
N TYR A 385 -1.91 -4.17 -10.07
CA TYR A 385 -1.46 -5.28 -10.94
C TYR A 385 -0.09 -5.02 -11.55
N TYR A 386 0.10 -3.87 -12.21
CA TYR A 386 1.37 -3.55 -12.88
C TYR A 386 2.53 -3.36 -11.90
N GLN A 387 2.26 -2.76 -10.72
CA GLN A 387 3.23 -2.66 -9.64
C GLN A 387 3.66 -4.05 -9.15
N ALA A 388 2.70 -4.97 -8.97
CA ALA A 388 3.00 -6.34 -8.54
C ALA A 388 3.80 -7.15 -9.57
N CYS A 389 3.65 -6.85 -10.86
CA CYS A 389 4.38 -7.50 -11.95
C CYS A 389 5.75 -6.86 -12.25
N GLU A 390 6.22 -5.94 -11.40
CA GLU A 390 7.47 -5.19 -11.57
C GLU A 390 7.52 -4.47 -12.93
N ASN A 391 6.40 -3.87 -13.33
CA ASN A 391 6.29 -3.05 -14.52
C ASN A 391 5.86 -1.63 -14.11
N GLU A 392 6.83 -0.84 -13.67
CA GLU A 392 6.60 0.45 -13.03
C GLU A 392 6.12 1.55 -13.99
N LYS A 393 6.43 1.44 -15.28
CA LYS A 393 6.07 2.45 -16.30
C LYS A 393 4.56 2.65 -16.44
N PRO A 394 3.74 1.61 -16.69
CA PRO A 394 2.29 1.76 -16.79
C PRO A 394 1.64 2.23 -15.48
N SER A 395 2.09 1.77 -14.31
CA SER A 395 1.55 2.24 -13.03
C SER A 395 1.86 3.71 -12.79
N PHE A 396 3.10 4.13 -13.03
CA PHE A 396 3.51 5.53 -12.88
C PHE A 396 2.73 6.46 -13.82
N LEU A 397 2.54 6.05 -15.07
CA LEU A 397 1.76 6.80 -16.04
C LEU A 397 0.30 6.97 -15.58
N LEU A 398 -0.33 5.90 -15.12
CA LEU A 398 -1.72 5.93 -14.69
C LEU A 398 -1.92 6.81 -13.44
N GLU A 399 -1.01 6.72 -12.45
CA GLU A 399 -1.01 7.59 -11.27
C GLU A 399 -0.79 9.06 -11.64
N THR A 400 0.12 9.34 -12.57
CA THR A 400 0.42 10.70 -13.02
C THR A 400 -0.74 11.33 -13.79
N LEU A 401 -1.42 10.54 -14.64
CA LEU A 401 -2.62 10.98 -15.37
C LEU A 401 -3.74 11.37 -14.40
N ARG A 402 -4.05 10.48 -13.46
CA ARG A 402 -5.16 10.65 -12.49
C ARG A 402 -4.86 11.69 -11.43
N GLY A 403 -3.62 11.78 -10.97
CA GLY A 403 -3.24 12.65 -9.86
C GLY A 403 -2.87 14.07 -10.26
N ALA A 404 -2.48 14.32 -11.52
CA ALA A 404 -2.01 15.65 -11.94
C ALA A 404 -2.40 16.01 -13.37
N VAL A 405 -1.98 15.23 -14.36
CA VAL A 405 -1.99 15.64 -15.78
C VAL A 405 -3.41 15.84 -16.32
N LEU A 406 -4.38 15.02 -15.89
CA LEU A 406 -5.79 15.23 -16.23
C LEU A 406 -6.54 16.01 -15.14
N LEU A 407 -6.34 15.67 -13.87
CA LEU A 407 -7.08 16.25 -12.75
C LEU A 407 -6.95 17.77 -12.66
N ILE A 408 -5.72 18.30 -12.71
CA ILE A 408 -5.47 19.74 -12.51
C ILE A 408 -6.05 20.56 -13.68
N PRO A 409 -5.76 20.26 -14.97
CA PRO A 409 -6.36 21.01 -16.08
C PRO A 409 -7.89 20.89 -16.13
N LEU A 410 -8.44 19.69 -15.90
CA LEU A 410 -9.88 19.50 -15.90
C LEU A 410 -10.57 20.29 -14.78
N THR A 411 -9.90 20.55 -13.65
CA THR A 411 -10.46 21.39 -12.58
C THR A 411 -10.79 22.80 -13.09
N PHE A 412 -9.89 23.40 -13.90
CA PHE A 412 -10.14 24.71 -14.52
C PHE A 412 -11.20 24.66 -15.62
N VAL A 413 -11.21 23.59 -16.41
CA VAL A 413 -12.22 23.40 -17.47
C VAL A 413 -13.61 23.25 -16.86
N CYS A 414 -13.77 22.41 -15.84
CA CYS A 414 -15.01 22.20 -15.10
C CYS A 414 -15.49 23.48 -14.39
N TYR A 415 -14.57 24.29 -13.87
CA TYR A 415 -14.91 25.61 -13.30
C TYR A 415 -15.61 26.51 -14.32
N ALA A 416 -15.17 26.53 -15.58
CA ALA A 416 -15.78 27.35 -16.63
C ALA A 416 -17.23 26.94 -16.97
N PHE A 417 -17.63 25.71 -16.64
CA PHE A 417 -18.99 25.20 -16.88
C PHE A 417 -19.97 25.43 -15.73
N GLY A 418 -19.52 26.06 -14.62
CA GLY A 418 -20.34 26.39 -13.46
C GLY A 418 -20.53 25.25 -12.46
N LEU A 419 -21.09 25.57 -11.29
CA LEU A 419 -21.13 24.69 -10.12
C LEU A 419 -21.80 23.34 -10.36
N GLN A 420 -22.93 23.29 -11.06
CA GLN A 420 -23.67 22.04 -11.29
C GLN A 420 -22.86 21.03 -12.12
N ARG A 421 -22.07 21.51 -13.08
CA ARG A 421 -21.24 20.66 -13.97
C ARG A 421 -19.84 20.43 -13.42
N PHE A 422 -19.43 21.19 -12.41
CA PHE A 422 -18.13 21.07 -11.77
C PHE A 422 -17.87 19.63 -11.27
N TRP A 423 -18.91 18.98 -10.72
CA TRP A 423 -18.82 17.63 -10.16
C TRP A 423 -18.50 16.54 -11.20
N LEU A 424 -18.64 16.81 -12.50
CA LEU A 424 -18.18 15.89 -13.56
C LEU A 424 -16.66 15.73 -13.58
N LEU A 425 -15.91 16.61 -12.89
CA LEU A 425 -14.46 16.57 -12.77
C LEU A 425 -13.92 15.17 -12.47
N PHE A 426 -14.49 14.49 -11.47
CA PHE A 426 -14.03 13.17 -11.05
C PHE A 426 -14.28 12.10 -12.11
N LEU A 427 -15.48 12.09 -12.69
CA LEU A 427 -15.84 11.18 -13.77
C LEU A 427 -14.93 11.38 -14.99
N LEU A 428 -14.74 12.63 -15.43
CA LEU A 428 -13.92 12.97 -16.59
C LEU A 428 -12.44 12.61 -16.34
N THR A 429 -11.94 12.85 -15.13
CA THR A 429 -10.56 12.53 -14.77
C THR A 429 -10.34 11.01 -14.80
N GLU A 430 -11.23 10.25 -14.17
CA GLU A 430 -11.04 8.80 -14.00
C GLU A 430 -11.31 8.02 -15.28
N ALA A 431 -12.40 8.34 -15.98
CA ALA A 431 -12.71 7.75 -17.28
C ALA A 431 -11.69 8.19 -18.34
N GLY A 432 -11.27 9.46 -18.34
CA GLY A 432 -10.25 9.99 -19.24
C GLY A 432 -8.89 9.32 -19.02
N SER A 433 -8.50 9.13 -17.76
CA SER A 433 -7.25 8.43 -17.42
C SER A 433 -7.26 6.99 -17.91
N LEU A 434 -8.36 6.27 -17.70
CA LEU A 434 -8.52 4.91 -18.18
C LEU A 434 -8.49 4.85 -19.71
N ALA A 435 -9.17 5.77 -20.39
CA ALA A 435 -9.21 5.84 -21.85
C ALA A 435 -7.81 6.08 -22.44
N VAL A 436 -7.08 7.08 -21.93
CA VAL A 436 -5.69 7.36 -22.35
C VAL A 436 -4.80 6.16 -22.08
N PHE A 437 -4.94 5.52 -20.92
CA PHE A 437 -4.18 4.33 -20.57
C PHE A 437 -4.42 3.17 -21.54
N LEU A 438 -5.68 2.86 -21.85
CA LEU A 438 -6.05 1.79 -22.79
C LEU A 438 -5.56 2.08 -24.22
N LEU A 439 -5.69 3.32 -24.70
CA LEU A 439 -5.20 3.74 -26.02
C LEU A 439 -3.69 3.52 -26.17
N LEU A 440 -2.92 3.89 -25.15
CA LEU A 440 -1.47 3.69 -25.12
C LEU A 440 -1.10 2.20 -25.00
N GLY A 441 -1.93 1.40 -24.32
CA GLY A 441 -1.73 -0.05 -24.16
C GLY A 441 -2.02 -0.85 -25.43
N LEU A 442 -3.02 -0.45 -26.21
CA LEU A 442 -3.31 -1.03 -27.53
C LEU A 442 -2.14 -0.81 -28.52
N GLY A 443 -1.35 0.24 -28.34
CA GLY A 443 -0.10 0.48 -29.08
C GLY A 443 1.07 -0.45 -28.71
N GLY A 444 0.85 -1.48 -27.88
CA GLY A 444 1.87 -2.46 -27.49
C GLY A 444 2.92 -1.95 -26.50
N ARG A 445 2.79 -0.71 -26.00
CA ARG A 445 3.80 -0.03 -25.17
C ARG A 445 4.00 -0.64 -23.77
N TYR A 446 3.12 -1.54 -23.33
CA TYR A 446 3.17 -2.15 -22.00
C TYR A 446 3.55 -3.63 -22.00
N LYS A 447 3.78 -4.25 -23.16
CA LYS A 447 4.21 -5.65 -23.22
C LYS A 447 5.62 -5.77 -22.66
N LYS A 448 5.75 -6.40 -21.48
CA LYS A 448 7.03 -6.88 -20.98
C LYS A 448 7.44 -8.08 -21.86
N ALA A 449 8.73 -8.27 -22.11
CA ALA A 449 9.20 -9.49 -22.74
C ALA A 449 8.89 -10.65 -21.78
N GLU A 450 8.09 -11.60 -22.24
CA GLU A 450 7.72 -12.78 -21.46
C GLU A 450 8.44 -13.99 -22.02
N LEU A 451 8.84 -14.91 -21.13
CA LEU A 451 9.35 -16.21 -21.56
C LEU A 451 8.29 -16.95 -22.40
N PRO A 452 8.71 -17.61 -23.49
CA PRO A 452 7.84 -18.50 -24.27
C PRO A 452 7.14 -19.52 -23.37
N GLU A 453 5.83 -19.73 -23.54
CA GLU A 453 5.05 -20.70 -22.72
C GLU A 453 5.64 -22.11 -22.76
N GLU A 454 6.30 -22.46 -23.86
CA GLU A 454 6.86 -23.79 -24.07
C GLU A 454 8.07 -24.07 -23.16
N ARG A 455 8.73 -23.02 -22.61
CA ARG A 455 9.85 -23.12 -21.65
C ARG A 455 9.42 -23.22 -20.19
N ILE A 456 8.11 -23.36 -19.95
CA ILE A 456 7.52 -23.44 -18.62
C ILE A 456 6.76 -24.76 -18.51
N PHE A 457 7.20 -25.62 -17.62
CA PHE A 457 6.52 -26.86 -17.27
C PHE A 457 5.81 -26.68 -15.93
N GLN A 458 4.52 -27.02 -15.85
CA GLN A 458 3.75 -26.87 -14.62
C GLN A 458 2.87 -28.09 -14.36
N ARG A 459 2.93 -28.64 -13.15
CA ARG A 459 2.11 -29.78 -12.71
C ARG A 459 1.68 -29.68 -11.26
N THR A 460 0.50 -30.23 -10.97
CA THR A 460 0.00 -30.38 -9.60
C THR A 460 0.10 -31.84 -9.22
N ILE A 461 0.87 -32.12 -8.18
CA ILE A 461 1.03 -33.41 -7.53
C ILE A 461 -0.02 -33.50 -6.40
N LEU A 462 -0.90 -34.48 -6.48
CA LEU A 462 -1.82 -34.87 -5.41
C LEU A 462 -1.06 -35.64 -4.34
N SER A 463 -1.58 -35.72 -3.10
CA SER A 463 -0.89 -36.35 -1.96
C SER A 463 -0.67 -37.87 -2.05
N ASN A 464 -0.12 -38.38 -3.15
CA ASN A 464 0.29 -39.77 -3.34
C ASN A 464 1.69 -39.83 -3.99
N ALA A 465 2.43 -40.90 -3.73
CA ALA A 465 3.79 -41.08 -4.26
C ALA A 465 3.81 -41.40 -5.76
N GLU A 466 2.73 -41.99 -6.29
CA GLU A 466 2.62 -42.35 -7.71
C GLU A 466 2.61 -41.11 -8.62
N ASP A 467 1.90 -40.05 -8.22
CA ASP A 467 1.82 -38.79 -8.96
C ASP A 467 3.15 -38.00 -8.89
N VAL A 468 3.93 -38.13 -7.81
CA VAL A 468 5.31 -37.61 -7.76
C VAL A 468 6.16 -38.26 -8.86
N MET A 469 6.07 -39.59 -9.00
CA MET A 469 6.84 -40.35 -10.01
C MET A 469 6.39 -40.06 -11.44
N ASP A 470 5.09 -39.84 -11.66
CA ASP A 470 4.56 -39.42 -12.97
C ASP A 470 5.07 -38.02 -13.33
N VAL A 471 5.02 -37.07 -12.41
CA VAL A 471 5.53 -35.70 -12.64
C VAL A 471 7.04 -35.68 -12.87
N CYS A 472 7.81 -36.52 -12.16
CA CYS A 472 9.24 -36.69 -12.41
C CYS A 472 9.55 -37.16 -13.84
N ARG A 473 8.79 -38.14 -14.36
CA ARG A 473 8.92 -38.61 -15.75
C ARG A 473 8.59 -37.53 -16.77
N GLU A 474 7.56 -36.73 -16.51
CA GLU A 474 7.20 -35.61 -17.39
C GLU A 474 8.23 -34.46 -17.34
N LEU A 475 8.79 -34.17 -16.17
CA LEU A 475 9.85 -33.19 -16.00
C LEU A 475 11.10 -33.59 -16.77
N GLU A 476 11.44 -34.88 -16.76
CA GLU A 476 12.56 -35.43 -17.49
C GLU A 476 12.42 -35.21 -19.00
N ALA A 477 11.24 -35.52 -19.55
CA ALA A 477 10.93 -35.26 -20.96
C ALA A 477 10.98 -33.76 -21.31
N PHE A 478 10.54 -32.89 -20.40
CA PHE A 478 10.66 -31.44 -20.58
C PHE A 478 12.13 -30.98 -20.62
N CYS A 479 12.97 -31.49 -19.72
CA CYS A 479 14.39 -31.17 -19.67
C CYS A 479 15.13 -31.61 -20.95
N GLU A 480 14.78 -32.78 -21.50
CA GLU A 480 15.35 -33.30 -22.74
C GLU A 480 15.00 -32.40 -23.95
N VAL A 481 13.74 -31.95 -24.05
CA VAL A 481 13.27 -31.09 -25.15
C VAL A 481 14.00 -29.74 -25.17
N TRP A 482 14.33 -29.19 -23.99
CA TRP A 482 14.96 -27.88 -23.86
C TRP A 482 16.48 -27.92 -23.66
N GLY A 483 17.10 -29.08 -23.87
CA GLY A 483 18.56 -29.20 -23.90
C GLY A 483 19.25 -29.05 -22.55
N ALA A 484 18.57 -29.42 -21.46
CA ALA A 484 19.22 -29.54 -20.16
C ALA A 484 20.35 -30.58 -20.24
N ASP A 485 21.48 -30.32 -19.57
CA ASP A 485 22.53 -31.34 -19.52
C ASP A 485 22.10 -32.53 -18.63
N MET A 486 22.76 -33.69 -18.81
CA MET A 486 22.42 -34.91 -18.08
C MET A 486 22.53 -34.75 -16.55
N LYS A 487 23.40 -33.84 -16.06
CA LYS A 487 23.52 -33.56 -14.62
C LYS A 487 22.35 -32.72 -14.13
N GLN A 488 21.93 -31.72 -14.89
CA GLN A 488 20.77 -30.87 -14.59
C GLN A 488 19.50 -31.70 -14.55
N GLN A 489 19.27 -32.54 -15.56
CA GLN A 489 18.12 -33.45 -15.65
C GLN A 489 18.06 -34.42 -14.45
N MET A 490 19.16 -35.13 -14.18
CA MET A 490 19.22 -36.08 -13.06
C MET A 490 19.05 -35.37 -11.70
N PHE A 491 19.63 -34.18 -11.54
CA PHE A 491 19.51 -33.41 -10.32
C PHE A 491 18.12 -32.80 -10.13
N SER A 492 17.45 -32.35 -11.20
CA SER A 492 16.09 -31.80 -11.10
C SER A 492 15.07 -32.85 -10.73
N THR A 493 15.14 -34.03 -11.34
CA THR A 493 14.23 -35.15 -11.04
C THR A 493 14.42 -35.63 -9.61
N MET A 494 15.67 -35.85 -9.18
CA MET A 494 16.00 -36.20 -7.79
C MET A 494 15.51 -35.11 -6.82
N THR A 495 15.67 -33.83 -7.15
CA THR A 495 15.21 -32.73 -6.29
C THR A 495 13.70 -32.75 -6.10
N VAL A 496 12.94 -32.96 -7.18
CA VAL A 496 11.47 -33.04 -7.11
C VAL A 496 11.01 -34.28 -6.34
N GLU A 497 11.65 -35.42 -6.57
CA GLU A 497 11.33 -36.68 -5.89
C GLU A 497 11.58 -36.58 -4.38
N GLU A 498 12.80 -36.19 -3.97
CA GLU A 498 13.20 -36.10 -2.56
C GLU A 498 12.38 -35.04 -1.81
N LEU A 499 12.25 -33.83 -2.37
CA LEU A 499 11.47 -32.77 -1.72
C LEU A 499 9.97 -33.09 -1.73
N GLY A 500 9.46 -33.62 -2.84
CA GLY A 500 8.06 -34.02 -2.96
C GLY A 500 7.71 -35.08 -1.91
N MET A 501 8.51 -36.15 -1.82
CA MET A 501 8.31 -37.22 -0.85
C MET A 501 8.49 -36.75 0.59
N ALA A 502 9.47 -35.90 0.88
CA ALA A 502 9.65 -35.32 2.20
C ALA A 502 8.44 -34.47 2.63
N ILE A 503 7.88 -33.66 1.72
CA ILE A 503 6.67 -32.86 1.97
C ILE A 503 5.45 -33.78 2.16
N LEU A 504 5.30 -34.82 1.35
CA LEU A 504 4.23 -35.82 1.49
C LEU A 504 4.26 -36.52 2.85
N LYS A 505 5.45 -36.95 3.28
CA LYS A 505 5.65 -37.73 4.51
C LYS A 505 5.55 -36.88 5.78
N HIS A 506 6.20 -35.72 5.80
CA HIS A 506 6.35 -34.90 7.01
C HIS A 506 5.47 -33.65 7.02
N GLY A 507 5.19 -33.07 5.86
CA GLY A 507 4.45 -31.81 5.74
C GLY A 507 2.95 -31.95 5.96
N PHE A 508 2.33 -33.01 5.43
CA PHE A 508 0.87 -33.18 5.48
C PHE A 508 0.36 -33.85 6.77
N GLN A 509 1.24 -34.42 7.61
CA GLN A 509 0.89 -34.98 8.93
C GLN A 509 -0.35 -35.91 8.92
N GLY A 510 -0.50 -36.73 7.86
CA GLY A 510 -1.63 -37.65 7.69
C GLY A 510 -2.86 -37.07 6.96
N ARG A 511 -2.84 -35.81 6.50
CA ARG A 511 -3.82 -35.28 5.55
C ARG A 511 -3.66 -35.92 4.17
N THR A 512 -4.78 -36.40 3.61
CA THR A 512 -4.84 -37.01 2.27
C THR A 512 -5.41 -36.07 1.21
N ASP A 513 -5.89 -34.89 1.60
CA ASP A 513 -6.45 -33.86 0.73
C ASP A 513 -5.43 -32.80 0.27
N GLY A 514 -4.15 -33.01 0.60
CA GLY A 514 -3.06 -32.10 0.28
C GLY A 514 -2.71 -32.08 -1.21
N TYR A 515 -2.05 -31.01 -1.63
CA TYR A 515 -1.53 -30.89 -2.99
C TYR A 515 -0.26 -30.03 -3.03
N LEU A 516 0.61 -30.39 -3.96
CA LEU A 516 1.88 -29.75 -4.27
C LEU A 516 1.84 -29.30 -5.74
N GLN A 517 2.40 -28.14 -6.08
CA GLN A 517 2.53 -27.67 -7.45
C GLN A 517 4.01 -27.48 -7.76
N LEU A 518 4.46 -28.14 -8.82
CA LEU A 518 5.76 -27.98 -9.42
C LEU A 518 5.65 -27.04 -10.62
N THR A 519 6.52 -26.04 -10.68
CA THR A 519 6.76 -25.24 -11.87
C THR A 519 8.26 -25.30 -12.19
N ALA A 520 8.63 -25.82 -13.36
CA ALA A 520 10.00 -25.86 -13.84
C ALA A 520 10.16 -24.90 -15.02
N ILE A 521 11.23 -24.11 -15.00
CA ILE A 521 11.46 -23.00 -15.93
C ILE A 521 12.85 -23.15 -16.51
N MET A 522 12.94 -23.21 -17.85
CA MET A 522 14.21 -23.21 -18.55
C MET A 522 14.52 -21.80 -19.08
N ASP A 523 15.41 -21.10 -18.39
CA ASP A 523 15.82 -19.74 -18.76
C ASP A 523 16.61 -19.71 -20.09
N GLU A 524 16.67 -18.56 -20.75
CA GLU A 524 17.47 -18.33 -21.97
C GLU A 524 18.97 -18.57 -21.73
N GLY A 525 19.44 -18.41 -20.49
CA GLY A 525 20.81 -18.72 -20.06
C GLY A 525 21.11 -20.20 -19.79
N GLY A 526 20.15 -21.11 -19.97
CA GLY A 526 20.32 -22.56 -19.70
C GLY A 526 20.30 -22.93 -18.22
N VAL A 527 19.80 -22.05 -17.36
CA VAL A 527 19.55 -22.33 -15.94
C VAL A 527 18.15 -22.93 -15.79
N LEU A 528 18.06 -24.04 -15.06
CA LEU A 528 16.78 -24.67 -14.73
C LEU A 528 16.35 -24.22 -13.33
N GLU A 529 15.20 -23.57 -13.26
CA GLU A 529 14.59 -23.14 -11.99
C GLU A 529 13.40 -24.02 -11.65
N LEU A 530 13.35 -24.54 -10.42
CA LEU A 530 12.26 -25.35 -9.89
C LEU A 530 11.56 -24.58 -8.77
N HIS A 531 10.24 -24.43 -8.91
CA HIS A 531 9.37 -23.86 -7.91
C HIS A 531 8.42 -24.94 -7.40
N LEU A 532 8.50 -25.26 -6.12
CA LEU A 532 7.59 -26.19 -5.44
C LEU A 532 6.71 -25.39 -4.49
N ARG A 533 5.38 -25.58 -4.58
CA ARG A 533 4.41 -24.92 -3.72
C ARG A 533 3.40 -25.90 -3.15
N ASP A 534 3.22 -25.94 -1.83
CA ASP A 534 2.29 -26.85 -1.16
C ASP A 534 1.39 -26.18 -0.12
N ASP A 535 0.27 -26.82 0.19
CA ASP A 535 -0.66 -26.42 1.27
C ASP A 535 -0.43 -27.19 2.59
N ALA A 536 0.77 -27.73 2.79
CA ALA A 536 1.12 -28.53 3.95
C ALA A 536 1.27 -27.67 5.23
N THR A 537 1.35 -28.32 6.39
CA THR A 537 1.68 -27.62 7.64
C THR A 537 3.09 -27.01 7.57
N THR A 538 3.51 -26.19 8.54
CA THR A 538 4.82 -25.49 8.48
C THR A 538 5.95 -26.51 8.46
N PHE A 539 6.44 -26.82 7.25
CA PHE A 539 7.51 -27.76 7.02
C PHE A 539 8.50 -27.13 6.06
N ASN A 540 9.72 -26.89 6.56
CA ASN A 540 10.85 -26.48 5.75
C ASN A 540 11.73 -27.72 5.55
N PRO A 541 11.69 -28.38 4.38
CA PRO A 541 12.59 -29.48 4.06
C PRO A 541 14.06 -29.14 4.32
N PHE A 542 14.48 -27.89 4.05
CA PHE A 542 15.84 -27.44 4.30
C PHE A 542 16.18 -27.23 5.80
N ALA A 543 15.23 -27.34 6.71
CA ALA A 543 15.47 -27.30 8.15
C ALA A 543 15.67 -28.69 8.79
N LEU A 544 15.51 -29.77 8.00
CA LEU A 544 15.84 -31.13 8.46
C LEU A 544 17.29 -31.19 8.95
N ASP A 545 17.50 -31.88 10.07
CA ASP A 545 18.80 -32.00 10.72
C ASP A 545 19.74 -32.89 9.89
N THR A 546 20.51 -32.26 9.02
CA THR A 546 21.46 -32.95 8.15
C THR A 546 22.72 -33.43 8.90
N SER A 547 22.84 -33.22 10.22
CA SER A 547 24.01 -33.68 11.00
C SER A 547 23.94 -35.18 11.32
N ARG A 548 22.73 -35.73 11.51
CA ARG A 548 22.51 -37.18 11.73
C ARG A 548 22.78 -38.04 10.49
N ALA A 549 22.63 -37.46 9.29
CA ALA A 549 23.05 -38.08 8.03
C ALA A 549 24.55 -38.42 7.95
N SER A 550 25.37 -37.90 8.86
CA SER A 550 26.82 -38.16 8.93
C SER A 550 27.26 -39.11 10.05
N ARG A 551 26.34 -39.57 10.92
CA ARG A 551 26.67 -40.40 12.09
C ARG A 551 25.75 -41.62 12.19
N ASP A 552 26.40 -42.78 12.15
CA ASP A 552 25.96 -44.19 12.00
C ASP A 552 24.78 -44.78 12.81
N GLU A 553 23.84 -44.05 13.41
CA GLU A 553 22.84 -44.71 14.30
C GLU A 553 21.34 -44.50 14.04
N ASP A 554 20.94 -43.89 12.92
CA ASP A 554 19.62 -44.12 12.29
C ASP A 554 19.65 -43.42 10.92
N PHE A 555 19.58 -44.18 9.81
CA PHE A 555 19.70 -43.62 8.46
C PHE A 555 18.47 -42.76 8.11
N ASP A 556 18.55 -41.45 8.38
CA ASP A 556 17.58 -40.47 7.88
C ASP A 556 17.83 -40.21 6.38
N MET A 557 17.25 -41.09 5.55
CA MET A 557 17.32 -41.03 4.08
C MET A 557 16.81 -39.68 3.53
N ASP A 558 15.76 -39.13 4.14
CA ASP A 558 15.18 -37.83 3.73
C ASP A 558 16.19 -36.69 4.02
N GLY A 559 16.88 -36.76 5.15
CA GLY A 559 17.95 -35.83 5.52
C GLY A 559 19.18 -35.88 4.60
N MET A 560 19.52 -37.06 4.06
CA MET A 560 20.57 -37.25 3.06
C MET A 560 20.21 -36.61 1.71
N GLY A 561 19.00 -36.87 1.20
CA GLY A 561 18.51 -36.29 -0.06
C GLY A 561 18.56 -34.76 -0.03
N VAL A 562 18.06 -34.15 1.05
CA VAL A 562 18.10 -32.69 1.24
C VAL A 562 19.52 -32.15 1.35
N LEU A 563 20.45 -32.87 2.00
CA LEU A 563 21.85 -32.45 2.08
C LEU A 563 22.54 -32.44 0.71
N VAL A 564 22.24 -33.41 -0.15
CA VAL A 564 22.76 -33.43 -1.53
C VAL A 564 22.22 -32.22 -2.31
N ILE A 565 20.93 -31.91 -2.17
CA ILE A 565 20.30 -30.75 -2.82
C ILE A 565 20.98 -29.45 -2.37
N LYS A 566 21.15 -29.23 -1.06
CA LYS A 566 21.81 -28.03 -0.51
C LYS A 566 23.25 -27.84 -1.01
N LYS A 567 23.98 -28.94 -1.23
CA LYS A 567 25.39 -28.88 -1.69
C LYS A 567 25.53 -28.63 -3.19
N ARG A 568 24.52 -28.98 -3.98
CA ARG A 568 24.59 -28.94 -5.46
C ARG A 568 23.74 -27.85 -6.10
N ALA A 569 22.70 -27.36 -5.43
CA ALA A 569 21.92 -26.23 -5.91
C ALA A 569 22.77 -24.96 -5.96
N LYS A 570 22.63 -24.16 -7.03
CA LYS A 570 23.29 -22.84 -7.13
C LYS A 570 22.71 -21.90 -6.08
N GLU A 571 21.39 -21.90 -5.96
CA GLU A 571 20.62 -21.14 -4.98
C GLU A 571 19.39 -21.95 -4.57
N PHE A 572 18.99 -21.83 -3.31
CA PHE A 572 17.73 -22.37 -2.83
C PHE A 572 17.08 -21.43 -1.82
N PHE A 573 15.76 -21.34 -1.85
CA PHE A 573 14.98 -20.45 -1.01
C PHE A 573 13.74 -21.18 -0.49
N TYR A 574 13.42 -21.00 0.79
CA TYR A 574 12.16 -21.45 1.39
C TYR A 574 11.46 -20.25 2.02
N ARG A 575 10.17 -20.10 1.73
CA ARG A 575 9.31 -19.14 2.39
C ARG A 575 7.93 -19.75 2.61
N ARG A 576 7.47 -19.72 3.85
CA ARG A 576 6.06 -19.91 4.15
C ARG A 576 5.35 -18.57 4.01
N TYR A 577 4.32 -18.52 3.16
CA TYR A 577 3.53 -17.34 2.92
C TYR A 577 2.04 -17.66 3.00
N GLN A 578 1.36 -17.10 4.02
CA GLN A 578 -0.10 -17.13 4.18
C GLN A 578 -0.74 -18.52 4.08
N GLY A 579 -0.11 -19.50 4.73
CA GLY A 579 -0.60 -20.88 4.79
C GLY A 579 -0.09 -21.80 3.68
N PHE A 580 0.76 -21.30 2.78
CA PHE A 580 1.43 -22.09 1.76
C PHE A 580 2.93 -22.07 1.95
N ASN A 581 3.59 -23.17 1.62
CA ASN A 581 5.04 -23.23 1.57
C ASN A 581 5.46 -23.05 0.11
N THR A 582 6.48 -22.23 -0.13
CA THR A 582 7.08 -22.03 -1.45
C THR A 582 8.57 -22.30 -1.34
N LEU A 583 9.06 -23.20 -2.19
CA LEU A 583 10.47 -23.52 -2.35
C LEU A 583 10.90 -23.15 -3.76
N ILE A 584 12.08 -22.56 -3.88
CA ILE A 584 12.71 -22.24 -5.16
C ILE A 584 14.10 -22.86 -5.15
N ILE A 585 14.45 -23.56 -6.21
CA ILE A 585 15.77 -24.17 -6.39
C ILE A 585 16.28 -23.82 -7.79
N LYS A 586 17.49 -23.25 -7.87
CA LYS A 586 18.17 -22.98 -9.14
C LYS A 586 19.28 -23.99 -9.37
N ILE A 587 19.29 -24.61 -10.55
CA ILE A 587 20.16 -25.73 -10.92
C ILE A 587 21.21 -25.30 -11.95
#